data_AF-A0A8C5BBY5-F1
#
_entry.id   AF-A0A8C5BBY5-F1
#
_cell.length_a   1.000
_cell.length_b   1.000
_cell.length_c   1.000
_cell.angle_alpha   90.00
_cell.angle_beta   90.00
_cell.angle_gamma   90.00
#
_symmetry.space_group_name_H-M   'P 1'
#
loop_
_entity.id
_entity.type
_entity.pdbx_description
1 polymer ?
#
loop_
_entity_poly.entity_id
_entity_poly.type
_entity_poly.pdbx_seq_one_letter_code
_entity_poly.pdbx_strand_id
1 'polypeptide(L)'
;YINNSIYILTRSFNLKLDPHSQSHCGAAQSYFKPASREGKSTLAPVNRATCEVHRATTKECAAGDLAAAYNSRGQIRYLRVDFTEAMEDYTEAIGVDPRFEIPFYNRGLIHYRLGFFEEAKRDFQQVLKINPDFEEAKVSLLQTLQDQQHRMTRGY
;
A
#
# COMPACT_ATOMS: atom_id res chain seq x y z
N TYR A 1 -13.54 26.39 18.56
CA TYR A 1 -13.18 25.38 19.57
C TYR A 1 -13.91 24.08 19.28
N ILE A 2 -13.36 23.25 18.40
CA ILE A 2 -13.63 21.81 18.40
C ILE A 2 -12.25 21.18 18.23
N ASN A 3 -11.84 20.47 19.28
CA ASN A 3 -10.51 19.95 19.47
C ASN A 3 -10.21 18.81 18.49
N ASN A 4 -9.11 18.97 17.76
CA ASN A 4 -8.37 17.88 17.17
C ASN A 4 -7.98 16.88 18.29
N SER A 5 -8.60 15.71 18.29
CA SER A 5 -8.15 14.58 19.12
C SER A 5 -8.16 13.32 18.28
N ILE A 6 -6.99 13.08 17.70
CA ILE A 6 -6.58 11.80 17.11
C ILE A 6 -6.48 10.81 18.28
N TYR A 7 -7.43 9.89 18.38
CA TYR A 7 -7.35 8.78 19.32
C TYR A 7 -6.34 7.75 18.79
N ILE A 8 -5.09 7.85 19.24
CA ILE A 8 -4.13 6.74 19.15
C ILE A 8 -4.39 5.84 20.38
N LEU A 9 -5.18 4.79 20.20
CA LEU A 9 -5.26 3.72 21.20
C LEU A 9 -4.13 2.73 20.95
N THR A 10 -3.01 2.93 21.66
CA THR A 10 -1.94 1.92 21.78
C THR A 10 -2.43 0.78 22.66
N ARG A 11 -2.93 -0.30 22.04
CA ARG A 11 -3.18 -1.56 22.74
C ARG A 11 -1.85 -2.31 22.84
N SER A 12 -1.21 -2.25 24.01
CA SER A 12 -0.02 -3.02 24.32
C SER A 12 -0.34 -4.52 24.32
N PHE A 13 0.01 -5.22 23.25
CA PHE A 13 0.02 -6.68 23.21
C PHE A 13 1.39 -7.17 23.70
N ASN A 14 1.42 -7.72 24.91
CA ASN A 14 2.57 -8.47 25.43
C ASN A 14 2.69 -9.79 24.64
N LEU A 15 3.52 -9.82 23.61
CA LEU A 15 4.00 -11.07 23.02
C LEU A 15 5.35 -11.42 23.67
N LYS A 16 5.35 -12.53 24.43
CA LYS A 16 6.56 -13.23 24.84
C LYS A 16 7.36 -13.58 23.60
N LEU A 17 8.56 -13.00 23.48
CA LEU A 17 9.52 -13.27 22.42
C LEU A 17 10.22 -14.61 22.70
N ASP A 18 10.08 -15.57 21.79
CA ASP A 18 10.92 -16.77 21.73
C ASP A 18 12.35 -16.39 21.31
N PRO A 19 13.42 -17.02 21.87
CA PRO A 19 14.78 -16.48 21.79
C PRO A 19 15.58 -16.89 20.53
N HIS A 20 14.93 -17.32 19.44
CA HIS A 20 15.62 -17.72 18.21
C HIS A 20 15.21 -16.90 16.98
N SER A 21 15.47 -15.59 17.01
CA SER A 21 15.60 -14.79 15.78
C SER A 21 16.47 -13.55 16.03
N GLN A 22 17.79 -13.73 16.09
CA GLN A 22 18.73 -12.62 16.09
C GLN A 22 18.95 -12.13 14.65
N SER A 23 18.14 -11.17 14.20
CA SER A 23 18.53 -10.26 13.11
C SER A 23 19.10 -8.99 13.73
N HIS A 24 20.38 -9.02 14.09
CA HIS A 24 21.10 -7.81 14.47
C HIS A 24 21.51 -7.04 13.21
N CYS A 25 20.81 -5.93 12.95
CA CYS A 25 21.36 -4.82 12.17
C CYS A 25 22.62 -4.31 12.91
N GLY A 26 23.79 -4.55 12.32
CA GLY A 26 25.10 -4.12 12.82
C GLY A 26 25.73 -3.10 11.90
N ALA A 27 26.08 -1.95 12.47
CA ALA A 27 26.56 -0.74 11.83
C ALA A 27 27.78 -0.91 10.92
N ALA A 28 27.83 -0.05 9.90
CA ALA A 28 29.03 0.23 9.12
C ALA A 28 30.15 0.76 10.02
N GLN A 29 31.30 0.08 10.02
CA GLN A 29 32.57 0.68 10.40
C GLN A 29 33.65 0.31 9.37
N SER A 30 34.21 1.37 8.80
CA SER A 30 35.44 1.47 8.04
C SER A 30 36.56 0.58 8.58
N TYR A 31 37.48 0.10 7.73
CA TYR A 31 38.90 0.46 7.76
C TYR A 31 39.64 -0.14 6.56
N PHE A 32 40.48 0.71 5.99
CA PHE A 32 41.41 0.55 4.88
C PHE A 32 42.67 -0.22 5.31
N LYS A 33 43.24 -1.13 4.46
CA LYS A 33 44.70 -1.25 4.14
C LYS A 33 45.03 -2.44 3.18
N PRO A 34 46.22 -2.46 2.52
CA PRO A 34 46.41 -2.88 1.13
C PRO A 34 47.23 -4.17 0.91
N ALA A 35 47.48 -4.45 -0.37
CA ALA A 35 48.01 -5.64 -1.06
C ALA A 35 49.47 -6.11 -0.77
N SER A 36 49.74 -7.35 -1.25
CA SER A 36 51.00 -8.00 -1.72
C SER A 36 51.30 -9.31 -0.95
N ARG A 37 51.80 -10.43 -1.48
CA ARG A 37 52.28 -10.89 -2.81
C ARG A 37 52.49 -12.42 -2.73
N GLU A 38 52.32 -13.09 -3.87
CA GLU A 38 53.01 -14.32 -4.34
C GLU A 38 52.74 -15.71 -3.72
N GLY A 39 52.55 -16.70 -4.60
CA GLY A 39 52.67 -18.13 -4.31
C GLY A 39 51.74 -19.03 -5.14
N LYS A 40 52.19 -19.49 -6.32
CA LYS A 40 51.47 -20.47 -7.16
C LYS A 40 51.43 -21.85 -6.50
N SER A 41 50.26 -22.46 -6.35
CA SER A 41 50.09 -23.91 -6.43
C SER A 41 48.61 -24.27 -6.57
N THR A 42 48.32 -25.19 -7.49
CA THR A 42 47.10 -26.05 -7.55
C THR A 42 45.75 -25.35 -7.33
N LEU A 43 45.01 -25.08 -8.41
CA LEU A 43 43.62 -24.60 -8.39
C LEU A 43 42.65 -25.69 -7.90
N ALA A 44 42.55 -25.82 -6.59
CA ALA A 44 41.35 -26.08 -5.80
C ALA A 44 41.72 -25.72 -4.35
N PRO A 45 40.81 -25.32 -3.45
CA PRO A 45 39.37 -25.08 -3.55
C PRO A 45 39.02 -23.68 -2.98
N VAL A 46 37.76 -23.43 -2.64
CA VAL A 46 37.27 -22.63 -1.49
C VAL A 46 35.97 -21.92 -1.88
N ASN A 47 34.87 -22.43 -1.33
CA ASN A 47 33.66 -21.68 -0.98
C ASN A 47 33.16 -20.68 -2.03
N ARG A 48 32.71 -21.19 -3.17
CA ARG A 48 31.58 -20.56 -3.85
C ARG A 48 30.33 -21.27 -3.36
N ALA A 49 29.91 -20.96 -2.13
CA ALA A 49 28.49 -20.96 -1.84
C ALA A 49 27.92 -19.89 -2.77
N THR A 50 27.52 -20.30 -3.96
CA THR A 50 26.60 -19.53 -4.77
C THR A 50 25.37 -19.39 -3.89
N CYS A 51 25.21 -18.24 -3.26
CA CYS A 51 23.92 -17.78 -2.77
C CYS A 51 23.03 -17.55 -4.00
N GLU A 52 22.60 -18.64 -4.63
CA GLU A 52 21.40 -18.67 -5.44
C GLU A 52 20.24 -18.87 -4.49
N VAL A 53 19.94 -17.83 -3.71
CA VAL A 53 18.64 -17.72 -3.06
C VAL A 53 18.15 -16.30 -3.30
N HIS A 54 16.95 -16.22 -3.89
CA HIS A 54 16.12 -15.03 -4.10
C HIS A 54 16.32 -14.21 -5.40
N ARG A 55 16.21 -14.87 -6.57
CA ARG A 55 15.71 -14.18 -7.79
C ARG A 55 14.22 -14.39 -8.07
N ALA A 56 13.51 -15.13 -7.21
CA ALA A 56 12.10 -15.45 -7.42
C ALA A 56 11.12 -14.65 -6.52
N THR A 57 11.59 -13.93 -5.50
CA THR A 57 10.70 -13.23 -4.53
C THR A 57 10.71 -11.71 -4.65
N THR A 58 11.53 -11.11 -5.53
CA THR A 58 11.58 -9.65 -5.66
C THR A 58 10.49 -9.07 -6.55
N LYS A 59 9.82 -9.89 -7.37
CA LYS A 59 8.87 -9.41 -8.38
C LYS A 59 7.47 -9.17 -7.82
N GLU A 60 7.02 -10.00 -6.89
CA GLU A 60 5.70 -9.89 -6.25
C GLU A 60 5.74 -9.00 -5.00
N CYS A 61 6.82 -9.04 -4.22
CA CYS A 61 7.00 -8.14 -3.06
C CYS A 61 7.11 -6.67 -3.48
N ALA A 62 7.73 -6.36 -4.62
CA ALA A 62 7.85 -4.98 -5.07
C ALA A 62 6.53 -4.39 -5.60
N ALA A 63 5.64 -5.22 -6.15
CA ALA A 63 4.38 -4.73 -6.74
C ALA A 63 3.39 -4.28 -5.65
N GLY A 64 3.19 -5.09 -4.59
CA GLY A 64 2.33 -4.72 -3.47
C GLY A 64 2.82 -3.47 -2.74
N ASP A 65 4.14 -3.37 -2.51
CA ASP A 65 4.76 -2.21 -1.88
C ASP A 65 4.60 -0.94 -2.73
N LEU A 66 4.71 -1.05 -4.06
CA LEU A 66 4.53 0.06 -4.99
C LEU A 66 3.08 0.55 -5.05
N ALA A 67 2.10 -0.36 -5.08
CA ALA A 67 0.68 0.01 -5.03
C ALA A 67 0.32 0.73 -3.72
N ALA A 68 0.85 0.25 -2.58
CA ALA A 68 0.69 0.90 -1.29
C ALA A 68 1.32 2.30 -1.24
N ALA A 69 2.47 2.50 -1.88
CA ALA A 69 3.12 3.80 -1.98
C ALA A 69 2.29 4.82 -2.79
N TYR A 70 1.77 4.42 -3.95
CA TYR A 70 0.86 5.24 -4.74
C TYR A 70 -0.41 5.59 -3.96
N ASN A 71 -1.03 4.61 -3.29
CA ASN A 71 -2.21 4.85 -2.44
C ASN A 71 -1.93 5.86 -1.33
N SER A 72 -0.79 5.73 -0.64
CA SER A 72 -0.41 6.64 0.44
C SER A 72 -0.18 8.07 -0.07
N ARG A 73 0.45 8.22 -1.25
CA ARG A 73 0.63 9.53 -1.90
C ARG A 73 -0.71 10.14 -2.32
N GLY A 74 -1.59 9.34 -2.91
CA GLY A 74 -2.94 9.74 -3.28
C GLY A 74 -3.75 10.21 -2.07
N GLN A 75 -3.60 9.55 -0.92
CA GLN A 75 -4.27 9.96 0.32
C GLN A 75 -3.78 11.32 0.81
N ILE A 76 -2.47 11.60 0.74
CA ILE A 76 -1.91 12.91 1.11
C ILE A 76 -2.47 14.00 0.18
N ARG A 77 -2.54 13.74 -1.13
CA ARG A 77 -3.13 14.67 -2.12
C ARG A 77 -4.61 14.90 -1.88
N TYR A 78 -5.37 13.85 -1.58
CA TYR A 78 -6.78 13.93 -1.20
C TYR A 78 -7.00 14.82 0.03
N LEU A 79 -6.16 14.68 1.07
CA LEU A 79 -6.23 15.52 2.27
C LEU A 79 -5.90 16.99 1.98
N ARG A 80 -5.14 17.27 0.92
CA ARG A 80 -4.87 18.61 0.40
C ARG A 80 -5.95 19.13 -0.56
N VAL A 81 -6.99 18.33 -0.85
CA VAL A 81 -8.06 18.63 -1.81
C VAL A 81 -7.55 18.67 -3.28
N ASP A 82 -6.37 18.10 -3.53
CA ASP A 82 -5.78 17.91 -4.86
C ASP A 82 -6.41 16.66 -5.51
N PHE A 83 -7.71 16.73 -5.82
CA PHE A 83 -8.51 15.55 -6.19
C PHE A 83 -8.09 14.89 -7.51
N THR A 84 -7.71 15.67 -8.51
CA THR A 84 -7.28 15.14 -9.82
C THR A 84 -6.03 14.28 -9.66
N GLU A 85 -5.01 14.83 -8.99
CA GLU A 85 -3.74 14.18 -8.75
C GLU A 85 -3.87 13.00 -7.77
N ALA A 86 -4.83 13.04 -6.85
CA ALA A 86 -5.17 11.90 -6.00
C ALA A 86 -5.79 10.76 -6.80
N MET A 87 -6.71 11.07 -7.73
CA MET A 87 -7.33 10.07 -8.60
C MET A 87 -6.32 9.41 -9.55
N GLU A 88 -5.35 10.16 -10.06
CA GLU A 88 -4.23 9.62 -10.84
C GLU A 88 -3.44 8.61 -10.01
N ASP A 89 -3.06 8.98 -8.77
CA ASP A 89 -2.32 8.09 -7.87
C ASP A 89 -3.09 6.81 -7.53
N TYR A 90 -4.39 6.91 -7.27
CA TYR A 90 -5.21 5.71 -7.05
C TYR A 90 -5.33 4.86 -8.30
N THR A 91 -5.39 5.47 -9.48
CA THR A 91 -5.44 4.73 -10.75
C THR A 91 -4.14 3.99 -11.04
N GLU A 92 -2.98 4.61 -10.75
CA GLU A 92 -1.68 3.94 -10.81
C GLU A 92 -1.61 2.78 -9.80
N ALA A 93 -2.07 2.98 -8.56
CA ALA A 93 -2.11 1.92 -7.55
C ALA A 93 -2.95 0.72 -8.01
N ILE A 94 -4.11 0.98 -8.63
CA ILE A 94 -4.99 -0.06 -9.22
C ILE A 94 -4.31 -0.78 -10.40
N GLY A 95 -3.53 -0.05 -11.21
CA GLY A 95 -2.79 -0.63 -12.33
C GLY A 95 -1.67 -1.57 -11.86
N VAL A 96 -1.04 -1.27 -10.72
CA VAL A 96 0.01 -2.08 -10.11
C VAL A 96 -0.57 -3.32 -9.41
N ASP A 97 -1.60 -3.14 -8.59
CA ASP A 97 -2.29 -4.24 -7.92
C ASP A 97 -3.83 -4.11 -8.03
N PRO A 98 -4.46 -4.79 -9.00
CA PRO A 98 -5.91 -4.80 -9.17
C PRO A 98 -6.68 -5.49 -8.05
N ARG A 99 -6.00 -6.20 -7.14
CA ARG A 99 -6.61 -6.86 -5.98
C ARG A 99 -6.49 -6.01 -4.72
N PHE A 100 -5.83 -4.86 -4.77
CA PHE A 100 -5.77 -3.93 -3.68
C PHE A 100 -7.04 -3.07 -3.69
N GLU A 101 -7.94 -3.29 -2.73
CA GLU A 101 -9.26 -2.68 -2.70
C GLU A 101 -9.26 -1.21 -2.24
N ILE A 102 -8.26 -0.82 -1.44
CA ILE A 102 -8.21 0.52 -0.81
C ILE A 102 -8.15 1.67 -1.83
N PRO A 103 -7.35 1.61 -2.91
CA PRO A 103 -7.36 2.61 -3.97
C PRO A 103 -8.73 2.78 -4.66
N PHE A 104 -9.45 1.68 -4.91
CA PHE A 104 -10.81 1.75 -5.47
C PHE A 104 -11.74 2.50 -4.51
N TYR A 105 -11.71 2.16 -3.22
CA TYR A 105 -12.53 2.84 -2.22
C TYR A 105 -12.23 4.35 -2.18
N ASN A 106 -10.95 4.72 -2.13
CA ASN A 106 -10.54 6.11 -2.04
C ASN A 106 -10.88 6.91 -3.31
N ARG A 107 -10.73 6.32 -4.49
CA ARG A 107 -11.15 6.95 -5.76
C ARG A 107 -12.68 7.10 -5.84
N GLY A 108 -13.42 6.10 -5.38
CA GLY A 108 -14.88 6.15 -5.27
C GLY A 108 -15.38 7.27 -4.36
N LEU A 109 -14.69 7.52 -3.23
CA LEU A 109 -15.00 8.66 -2.35
C LEU A 109 -14.81 10.01 -3.06
N ILE A 110 -13.78 10.17 -3.89
CA ILE A 110 -13.58 11.38 -4.69
C ILE A 110 -14.71 11.54 -5.70
N HIS A 111 -15.02 10.50 -6.47
CA HIS A 111 -16.13 10.52 -7.43
C HIS A 111 -17.46 10.90 -6.76
N TYR A 112 -17.75 10.33 -5.60
CA TYR A 112 -18.95 10.65 -4.83
C TYR A 112 -18.97 12.14 -4.43
N ARG A 113 -17.87 12.68 -3.92
CA ARG A 113 -17.76 14.11 -3.55
C ARG A 113 -17.95 15.06 -4.74
N LEU A 114 -17.52 14.65 -5.93
CA LEU A 114 -17.67 15.41 -7.16
C LEU A 114 -19.05 15.23 -7.81
N GLY A 115 -19.93 14.39 -7.26
CA GLY A 115 -21.26 14.11 -7.81
C GLY A 115 -21.27 13.11 -8.97
N PHE A 116 -20.15 12.46 -9.24
CA PHE A 116 -19.99 11.39 -10.23
C PHE A 116 -20.47 10.06 -9.63
N PHE A 117 -21.78 9.96 -9.36
CA PHE A 117 -22.37 8.84 -8.63
C PHE A 117 -22.25 7.49 -9.35
N GLU A 118 -22.25 7.47 -10.69
CA GLU A 118 -22.11 6.22 -11.45
C GLU A 118 -20.68 5.65 -11.36
N GLU A 119 -19.68 6.52 -11.42
CA GLU A 119 -18.27 6.19 -11.23
C GLU A 119 -18.01 5.72 -9.80
N ALA A 120 -18.51 6.45 -8.80
CA ALA A 120 -18.42 6.07 -7.39
C ALA A 120 -19.03 4.68 -7.13
N LYS A 121 -20.23 4.43 -7.70
CA LYS A 121 -20.90 3.12 -7.62
C LYS A 121 -20.04 1.99 -8.17
N ARG A 122 -19.42 2.18 -9.34
CA ARG A 122 -18.54 1.18 -9.96
C ARG A 122 -17.34 0.86 -9.07
N ASP A 123 -16.70 1.89 -8.52
CA ASP A 123 -15.54 1.72 -7.66
C ASP A 123 -15.90 1.01 -6.34
N PHE A 124 -16.99 1.42 -5.65
CA PHE A 124 -17.43 0.72 -4.43
C PHE A 124 -17.86 -0.72 -4.68
N GLN A 125 -18.51 -1.00 -5.81
CA GLN A 125 -18.84 -2.38 -6.19
C GLN A 125 -17.58 -3.22 -6.44
N GLN A 126 -16.53 -2.62 -7.00
CA GLN A 126 -15.26 -3.31 -7.20
C GLN A 126 -14.59 -3.65 -5.87
N VAL A 127 -14.64 -2.75 -4.88
CA VAL A 127 -14.19 -3.03 -3.50
C VAL A 127 -14.92 -4.27 -2.95
N LEU A 128 -16.24 -4.30 -3.05
CA LEU A 128 -17.05 -5.41 -2.52
C LEU A 128 -16.89 -6.74 -3.29
N LYS A 129 -16.46 -6.68 -4.56
CA LYS A 129 -16.08 -7.90 -5.31
C LYS A 129 -14.76 -8.49 -4.80
N ILE A 130 -13.83 -7.64 -4.40
CA ILE A 130 -12.51 -8.06 -3.88
C ILE A 130 -12.66 -8.49 -2.41
N ASN A 131 -13.32 -7.67 -1.61
CA ASN A 131 -13.54 -7.85 -0.18
C ASN A 131 -15.03 -7.61 0.15
N PRO A 132 -15.86 -8.67 0.17
CA PRO A 132 -17.29 -8.57 0.47
C PRO A 132 -17.61 -8.07 1.88
N ASP A 133 -16.66 -8.15 2.81
CA ASP A 133 -16.84 -7.78 4.22
C ASP A 133 -16.41 -6.32 4.50
N PHE A 134 -16.07 -5.56 3.47
CA PHE A 134 -15.68 -4.15 3.58
C PHE A 134 -16.91 -3.26 3.89
N GLU A 135 -17.23 -3.09 5.18
CA GLU A 135 -18.44 -2.40 5.65
C GLU A 135 -18.55 -0.96 5.16
N GLU A 136 -17.45 -0.20 5.16
CA GLU A 136 -17.46 1.20 4.75
C GLU A 136 -17.82 1.38 3.26
N ALA A 137 -17.48 0.41 2.42
CA ALA A 137 -17.85 0.38 1.00
C ALA A 137 -19.33 0.07 0.82
N LYS A 138 -19.91 -0.82 1.66
CA LYS A 138 -21.37 -1.07 1.67
C LYS A 138 -22.12 0.20 2.03
N VAL A 139 -21.71 0.87 3.10
CA VAL A 139 -22.34 2.13 3.55
C VAL A 139 -22.21 3.21 2.48
N SER A 140 -21.01 3.38 1.91
CA SER A 140 -20.77 4.39 0.88
C SER A 140 -21.55 4.12 -0.41
N LEU A 141 -21.69 2.86 -0.80
CA LEU A 141 -22.53 2.46 -1.93
C LEU A 141 -24.00 2.76 -1.69
N LEU A 142 -24.53 2.40 -0.51
CA LEU A 142 -25.93 2.69 -0.15
C LEU A 142 -26.20 4.21 -0.15
N GLN A 143 -25.31 4.99 0.45
CA GLN A 143 -25.39 6.45 0.45
C GLN A 143 -25.38 7.02 -0.98
N THR A 144 -24.47 6.52 -1.83
CA THR A 144 -24.38 6.94 -3.24
C THR A 144 -25.69 6.70 -3.99
N LEU A 145 -26.33 5.54 -3.79
CA LEU A 145 -27.60 5.21 -4.44
C LEU A 145 -28.75 6.10 -3.95
N GLN A 146 -28.81 6.38 -2.65
CA GLN A 146 -29.80 7.29 -2.08
C GLN A 146 -29.64 8.71 -2.63
N ASP A 147 -28.42 9.24 -2.66
CA ASP A 147 -28.15 10.59 -3.16
C ASP A 147 -28.38 10.70 -4.67
N GLN A 148 -28.04 9.66 -5.41
CA GLN A 148 -28.36 9.58 -6.83
C GLN A 148 -29.88 9.62 -7.04
N GLN A 149 -30.66 8.86 -6.26
CA GLN A 149 -32.12 8.88 -6.34
C GLN A 149 -32.67 10.24 -5.93
N HIS A 150 -32.17 10.85 -4.86
CA HIS A 150 -32.55 12.20 -4.46
C HIS A 150 -32.25 13.22 -5.56
N ARG A 151 -31.10 13.13 -6.24
CA ARG A 151 -30.78 13.98 -7.39
C ARG A 151 -31.76 13.79 -8.54
N MET A 152 -32.15 12.54 -8.85
CA MET A 152 -33.14 12.25 -9.91
C MET A 152 -34.54 12.74 -9.53
N THR A 153 -34.95 12.61 -8.27
CA THR A 153 -36.28 13.04 -7.80
C THR A 153 -36.43 14.56 -7.64
N ARG A 154 -35.31 15.27 -7.40
CA ARG A 154 -35.28 16.74 -7.23
C ARG A 154 -35.04 17.48 -8.55
N GLY A 155 -34.64 16.79 -9.61
CA GLY A 155 -34.48 17.35 -10.95
C GLY A 155 -35.73 17.13 -11.80
N TYR A 156 -36.39 18.23 -12.17
CA TYR A 156 -37.42 18.31 -13.22
C TYR A 156 -36.88 17.87 -14.59
#